data_AF-A0A0G0JHL5-F1
#
_entry.id   AF-A0A0G0JHL5-F1
#
_cell.length_a   1.000
_cell.length_b   1.000
_cell.length_c   1.000
_cell.angle_alpha   90.00
_cell.angle_beta   90.00
_cell.angle_gamma   90.00
#
_symmetry.space_group_name_H-M   'P 1'
#
loop_
_entity.id
_entity.type
_entity.pdbx_description
1 polymer ?
#
loop_
_entity_poly.entity_id
_entity_poly.type
_entity_poly.pdbx_seq_one_letter_code
_entity_poly.pdbx_strand_id
1 'polypeptide(L)'
;MPSVLVVREEDLKRCPKAFRDYVSEFFARYMIWGVRVRYAATYSFEPSGGYRKGHAPSHSVELARFTEGLAGQSLNSWMNQAARQDIVLHIPVGQHASGSSWADDD
;
A
#
# COMPACT_ATOMS: atom_id res chain seq x y z
N MET A 1 -12.10 5.68 2.35
CA MET A 1 -12.40 4.72 1.26
C MET A 1 -11.35 3.63 1.28
N PRO A 2 -11.72 2.34 1.12
CA PRO A 2 -10.73 1.28 1.05
C PRO A 2 -9.81 1.50 -0.14
N SER A 3 -8.51 1.26 0.04
CA SER A 3 -7.51 1.36 -1.03
C SER A 3 -6.54 0.20 -0.95
N VAL A 4 -5.95 -0.15 -2.08
CA VAL A 4 -4.78 -1.02 -2.16
C VAL A 4 -3.56 -0.13 -2.36
N LEU A 5 -2.57 -0.32 -1.48
CA LEU A 5 -1.24 0.24 -1.61
C LEU A 5 -0.41 -0.73 -2.43
N VAL A 6 0.28 -0.26 -3.46
CA VAL A 6 1.19 -1.07 -4.27
C VAL A 6 2.55 -0.40 -4.34
N VAL A 7 3.60 -1.18 -4.13
CA VAL A 7 5.00 -0.73 -4.18
C VAL A 7 5.80 -1.72 -5.02
N ARG A 8 6.61 -1.23 -5.98
CA ARG A 8 7.50 -2.12 -6.73
C ARG A 8 8.70 -2.51 -5.88
N GLU A 9 9.12 -3.77 -5.94
CA GLU A 9 10.26 -4.24 -5.13
C GLU A 9 11.58 -3.55 -5.50
N GLU A 10 11.69 -3.01 -6.72
CA GLU A 10 12.85 -2.21 -7.16
C GLU A 10 12.96 -0.88 -6.41
N ASP A 11 11.84 -0.18 -6.20
CA ASP A 11 11.80 1.14 -5.58
C ASP A 11 12.10 1.07 -4.08
N LEU A 12 11.77 -0.07 -3.45
CA LEU A 12 12.10 -0.31 -2.04
C LEU A 12 13.57 -0.11 -1.74
N LYS A 13 14.49 -0.41 -2.67
CA LYS A 13 15.94 -0.24 -2.45
C LYS A 13 16.34 1.21 -2.20
N ARG A 14 15.53 2.17 -2.68
CA ARG A 14 15.76 3.61 -2.57
C ARG A 14 15.01 4.23 -1.39
N CYS A 15 14.21 3.43 -0.68
CA CYS A 15 13.38 3.91 0.43
C CYS A 15 14.13 3.81 1.77
N PRO A 16 13.78 4.66 2.76
CA PRO A 16 14.29 4.55 4.12
C PRO A 16 13.99 3.20 4.76
N LYS A 17 14.81 2.80 5.73
CA LYS A 17 14.68 1.53 6.48
C LYS A 17 13.27 1.33 7.03
N ALA A 18 12.76 2.30 7.79
CA ALA A 18 11.40 2.27 8.35
C ALA A 18 10.30 1.91 7.34
N PHE A 19 10.32 2.52 6.14
CA PHE A 19 9.32 2.21 5.12
C PHE A 19 9.50 0.80 4.54
N ARG A 20 10.75 0.37 4.32
CA ARG A 20 11.02 -1.00 3.88
C ARG A 20 10.56 -2.02 4.90
N ASP A 21 10.79 -1.76 6.19
CA ASP A 21 10.37 -2.64 7.29
C ASP A 21 8.85 -2.73 7.35
N TYR A 22 8.17 -1.59 7.27
CA TYR A 22 6.71 -1.51 7.18
C TYR A 22 6.14 -2.32 6.00
N VAL A 23 6.69 -2.15 4.81
CA VAL A 23 6.28 -2.91 3.63
C VAL A 23 6.60 -4.40 3.79
N SER A 24 7.74 -4.74 4.36
CA SER A 24 8.13 -6.15 4.55
C SER A 24 7.20 -6.90 5.50
N GLU A 25 6.78 -6.22 6.57
CA GLU A 25 5.90 -6.76 7.61
C GLU A 25 4.47 -6.93 7.10
N PHE A 26 3.90 -5.88 6.51
CA PHE A 26 2.46 -5.85 6.24
C PHE A 26 2.08 -6.18 4.79
N PHE A 27 3.00 -6.10 3.82
CA PHE A 27 2.63 -6.24 2.42
C PHE A 27 2.89 -7.66 1.90
N ALA A 28 1.90 -8.20 1.19
CA ALA A 28 1.99 -9.45 0.46
C ALA A 28 2.80 -9.25 -0.84
N ARG A 29 3.51 -10.30 -1.25
CA ARG A 29 4.25 -10.31 -2.53
C ARG A 29 3.32 -10.75 -3.65
N TYR A 30 3.44 -10.09 -4.80
CA TYR A 30 2.71 -10.48 -6.00
C TYR A 30 3.53 -10.18 -7.26
N MET A 31 3.12 -10.75 -8.38
CA MET A 31 3.71 -10.46 -9.69
C MET A 31 2.61 -9.92 -10.61
N ILE A 32 2.79 -8.70 -11.11
CA ILE A 32 1.87 -8.04 -12.04
C ILE A 32 2.64 -7.78 -13.33
N TRP A 33 2.21 -8.40 -14.43
CA TRP A 33 2.83 -8.25 -15.75
C TRP A 33 4.36 -8.40 -15.75
N GLY A 34 4.89 -9.37 -15.00
CA GLY A 34 6.33 -9.62 -14.88
C GLY A 34 7.06 -8.72 -13.87
N VAL A 35 6.40 -7.72 -13.28
CA VAL A 35 6.95 -6.85 -12.24
C VAL A 35 6.65 -7.42 -10.86
N ARG A 36 7.68 -7.54 -10.02
CA ARG A 36 7.51 -7.93 -8.61
C ARG A 36 7.05 -6.74 -7.79
N VAL A 37 5.92 -6.89 -7.13
CA VAL A 37 5.32 -5.86 -6.28
C VAL A 37 5.03 -6.38 -4.88
N ARG A 38 4.95 -5.44 -3.96
CA ARG A 38 4.39 -5.61 -2.62
C ARG A 38 3.06 -4.87 -2.59
N TYR A 39 2.01 -5.49 -2.07
CA TYR A 39 0.72 -4.84 -1.92
C TYR A 39 0.07 -5.08 -0.56
N ALA A 40 -0.76 -4.14 -0.14
CA ALA A 40 -1.57 -4.26 1.06
C ALA A 40 -2.88 -3.48 0.94
N ALA A 41 -3.97 -4.02 1.47
CA ALA A 41 -5.23 -3.29 1.59
C ALA A 41 -5.24 -2.43 2.88
N THR A 42 -5.77 -1.22 2.81
CA THR A 42 -5.91 -0.31 3.98
C THR A 42 -7.15 -0.59 4.83
N TYR A 43 -7.92 -1.62 4.48
CA TYR A 43 -9.10 -2.07 5.20
C TYR A 43 -9.00 -3.57 5.49
N SER A 44 -9.06 -3.95 6.76
CA SER A 44 -9.39 -5.31 7.20
C SER A 44 -10.32 -5.15 8.37
N PHE A 45 -11.37 -5.93 8.32
CA PHE A 45 -12.23 -6.16 9.44
C PHE A 45 -11.86 -7.56 9.94
N GLU A 46 -10.79 -7.65 10.74
CA GLU A 46 -10.47 -8.89 11.46
C GLU A 46 -10.99 -8.79 12.90
N PRO A 47 -11.95 -9.63 13.31
CA PRO A 47 -12.55 -9.57 14.65
C PRO A 47 -11.58 -9.93 15.79
N SER A 48 -10.39 -10.45 15.47
CA SER A 48 -9.35 -10.88 16.42
C SER A 48 -8.30 -9.80 16.74
N GLY A 49 -8.41 -8.59 16.16
CA GLY A 49 -7.54 -7.44 16.48
C GLY A 49 -6.09 -7.51 15.97
N GLY A 50 -5.73 -8.55 15.22
CA GLY A 50 -4.41 -8.69 14.60
C GLY A 50 -4.40 -8.30 13.12
N TYR A 51 -3.26 -7.82 12.63
CA TYR A 51 -3.03 -7.57 11.19
C TYR A 51 -2.33 -8.77 10.55
N ARG A 52 -2.86 -9.25 9.43
CA ARG A 52 -2.19 -10.26 8.59
C ARG A 52 -1.43 -9.64 7.43
N LYS A 53 -0.50 -10.41 6.85
CA LYS A 53 0.21 -10.01 5.63
C LYS A 53 -0.76 -9.75 4.47
N GLY A 54 -0.53 -8.67 3.74
CA GLY A 54 -1.45 -8.11 2.74
C GLY A 54 -2.42 -7.08 3.31
N HIS A 55 -2.29 -6.70 4.58
CA HIS A 55 -3.12 -5.69 5.22
C HIS A 55 -2.25 -4.63 5.91
N ALA A 56 -2.44 -3.37 5.52
CA ALA A 56 -1.70 -2.22 6.00
C ALA A 56 -2.47 -1.53 7.14
N PRO A 57 -1.86 -1.37 8.34
CA PRO A 57 -2.52 -0.69 9.45
C PRO A 57 -2.77 0.78 9.12
N SER A 58 -3.94 1.28 9.51
CA SER A 58 -4.38 2.66 9.23
C SER A 58 -4.20 3.62 10.41
N HIS A 59 -3.90 3.11 11.60
CA HIS A 59 -3.80 3.91 12.83
C HIS A 59 -2.40 4.49 13.05
N SER A 60 -2.33 5.78 13.37
CA SER A 60 -1.07 6.50 13.63
C SER A 60 -0.19 5.86 14.70
N VAL A 61 -0.78 5.22 15.72
CA VAL A 61 -0.04 4.55 16.80
C VAL A 61 0.76 3.36 16.27
N GLU A 62 0.18 2.55 15.39
CA GLU A 62 0.89 1.42 14.77
C GLU A 62 2.00 1.91 13.84
N LEU A 63 1.72 2.96 13.08
CA LEU A 63 2.70 3.56 12.17
C LEU A 63 3.89 4.19 12.91
N ALA A 64 3.70 4.66 14.14
CA ALA A 64 4.77 5.25 14.96
C ALA A 64 5.89 4.24 15.30
N ARG A 65 5.60 2.93 15.27
CA ARG A 65 6.58 1.85 15.45
C ARG A 65 7.66 1.84 14.36
N PHE A 66 7.38 2.44 13.20
CA PHE A 66 8.26 2.47 12.02
C PHE A 66 8.82 3.87 11.77
N THR A 67 9.32 4.54 12.81
CA THR A 67 9.87 5.89 12.71
C THR A 67 11.40 5.92 12.58
N GLU A 68 12.06 4.82 12.90
CA GLU A 68 13.52 4.69 12.85
C GLU A 68 14.07 4.90 11.42
N GLY A 69 14.97 5.88 11.26
CA GLY A 69 15.59 6.17 9.97
C GLY A 69 14.77 7.06 9.04
N LEU A 70 13.69 7.69 9.53
CA LEU A 70 12.88 8.66 8.77
C LEU A 70 13.29 10.14 8.98
N ALA A 71 14.46 10.42 9.55
CA ALA A 71 15.00 11.78 9.73
C ALA A 71 14.01 12.77 10.39
N GLY A 72 13.24 12.30 11.39
CA GLY A 72 12.32 13.13 12.18
C GLY A 72 10.90 13.27 11.61
N GLN A 73 10.59 12.69 10.44
CA GLN A 73 9.20 12.64 9.94
C GLN A 73 8.51 11.33 10.36
N SER A 74 7.18 11.36 10.46
CA SER A 74 6.38 10.15 10.69
C SER A 74 6.29 9.29 9.43
N LEU A 75 6.06 7.98 9.61
CA LEU A 75 5.82 7.07 8.49
C LEU A 75 4.64 7.53 7.62
N ASN A 76 3.59 8.09 8.23
CA ASN A 76 2.45 8.63 7.50
C ASN A 76 2.83 9.84 6.61
N SER A 77 3.65 10.76 7.13
CA SER A 77 4.16 11.89 6.34
C SER A 77 5.01 11.40 5.17
N TRP A 78 5.87 10.40 5.42
CA TRP A 78 6.70 9.81 4.38
C TRP A 78 5.87 9.08 3.32
N MET A 79 4.86 8.29 3.71
CA MET A 79 3.97 7.60 2.75
C MET A 79 3.24 8.58 1.83
N ASN A 80 2.79 9.73 2.37
CA ASN A 80 2.19 10.79 1.57
C ASN A 80 3.19 11.41 0.57
N GLN A 81 4.46 11.57 0.95
CA GLN A 81 5.51 12.02 0.02
C GLN A 81 5.81 10.95 -1.04
N ALA A 82 5.91 9.69 -0.64
CA ALA A 82 6.17 8.57 -1.52
C ALA A 82 5.05 8.36 -2.54
N ALA A 83 3.80 8.60 -2.15
CA ALA A 83 2.65 8.61 -3.06
C ALA A 83 2.74 9.74 -4.10
N ARG A 84 3.21 10.93 -3.71
CA ARG A 84 3.46 12.05 -4.65
C ARG A 84 4.65 11.81 -5.59
N GLN A 85 5.51 10.86 -5.26
CA GLN A 85 6.68 10.47 -6.06
C GLN A 85 6.46 9.17 -6.84
N ASP A 86 5.22 8.67 -6.89
CA ASP A 86 4.83 7.40 -7.53
C ASP A 86 5.59 6.16 -7.02
N ILE A 87 6.16 6.23 -5.80
CA ILE A 87 6.78 5.10 -5.12
C ILE A 87 5.70 4.19 -4.51
N VAL A 88 4.65 4.80 -3.96
CA VAL A 88 3.48 4.11 -3.40
C VAL A 88 2.27 4.46 -4.25
N LEU A 89 1.74 3.47 -4.96
CA LEU A 89 0.52 3.66 -5.72
C LEU A 89 -0.68 3.43 -4.80
N HIS A 90 -1.51 4.46 -4.65
CA HIS A 90 -2.78 4.40 -3.94
C HIS A 90 -3.90 4.09 -4.93
N ILE A 91 -4.34 2.84 -4.96
CA ILE A 91 -5.43 2.40 -5.85
C ILE A 91 -6.72 2.33 -5.03
N PRO A 92 -7.68 3.25 -5.20
CA PRO A 92 -8.95 3.17 -4.49
C PRO A 92 -9.71 1.90 -4.90
N VAL A 93 -10.18 1.15 -3.91
CA VAL A 93 -11.05 -0.02 -4.12
C VAL A 93 -12.47 0.51 -4.23
N GLY A 94 -12.85 0.88 -5.45
CA GLY A 94 -14.19 1.40 -5.73
C GLY A 94 -14.20 2.52 -6.76
N GLN A 95 -13.89 2.18 -8.01
CA GLN A 95 -14.78 2.43 -9.14
C GLN A 95 -14.58 1.26 -10.10
N HIS A 96 -15.60 0.40 -10.25
CA HIS A 96 -15.72 -0.35 -11.49
C HIS A 96 -15.64 0.67 -12.62
N ALA A 97 -14.73 0.44 -13.56
CA ALA A 97 -14.78 1.09 -14.85
C ALA A 97 -16.17 0.79 -15.44
N SER A 98 -17.07 1.76 -15.37
CA SER A 98 -18.24 1.82 -16.25
C SER A 98 -17.69 1.99 -17.67
N GLY A 99 -17.40 0.88 -18.34
CA GLY A 99 -16.61 0.92 -19.57
C GLY A 99 -16.55 -0.40 -20.32
N SER A 100 -17.72 -0.96 -20.63
CA SER A 100 -18.03 -1.60 -21.93
C SER A 100 -19.42 -2.23 -21.84
N SER A 101 -20.45 -1.38 -21.88
CA SER A 101 -21.73 -1.81 -22.46
C SER A 101 -21.49 -1.81 -23.97
N TRP A 102 -21.13 -2.96 -24.54
CA TRP A 102 -21.37 -3.17 -25.96
C TRP A 102 -22.89 -3.22 -26.08
N ALA A 103 -23.46 -2.16 -26.64
CA ALA A 103 -24.81 -2.21 -27.14
C ALA A 103 -24.81 -3.26 -28.26
N ASP A 104 -25.39 -4.43 -27.98
CA ASP A 104 -26.01 -5.24 -29.02
C ASP A 104 -27.23 -4.43 -29.50
N ASP A 105 -27.06 -3.78 -30.64
CA ASP A 105 -28.14 -3.23 -31.46
C ASP A 105 -28.68 -4.41 -32.29
N ASP A 106 -29.89 -4.87 -31.95
CA ASP A 106 -30.73 -5.75 -32.79
C ASP A 106 -31.98 -4.97 -33.23
#